data_AF-A0A9R1CXH3-F1
#
_entry.id   AF-A0A9R1CXH3-F1
#
_cell.length_a   1.000
_cell.length_b   1.000
_cell.length_c   1.000
_cell.angle_alpha   90.00
_cell.angle_beta   90.00
_cell.angle_gamma   90.00
#
_symmetry.space_group_name_H-M   'P 1'
#
loop_
_entity.id
_entity.type
_entity.pdbx_description
1 polymer ?
#
loop_
_entity_poly.entity_id
_entity_poly.type
_entity_poly.pdbx_seq_one_letter_code
_entity_poly.pdbx_strand_id
1 'polypeptide(L)'
;MLRIKKLDIFIAKQFGLLFAGTFFISLFVLMMQFLWKYVDDLIGKGLSMEVLAQFFWYMALMLIPQALPLAILLASLMTFGNLGESSELTAIKASGVSLIQSFRPLIVIVLLITGASFYFENNIGPNSQMHLAQLMLSMKEKSPELEIPEGIFYDGIPQTNIYVEKKNVNTGKLYNIMVYRQTESYEDQAIILADSGMLQSTADKKHLQMTMWNGEWYENMRNNNMVESANVPYRRESFTSKRIIIDFDGDFNLTDASVFGNDARTKSLSKIHTDLDSLNHTYDSIGDSYYKAAASLYYPTPKLTKQSAANVKKLGPTINIDTLYDHLTPDNKKLVVEQALQQVNMETGDLEFKSMVTSDGDKIIRQHKIEIINKFTIALSCLIFFFIGAPLGAIIRKGGLGVPIITSVAVFIVYYILDNTGYRMARQGAWTIWFGKGLSPAVLIPTAIFITYKANNDSAVFNLDAYKDLFRRMFGLRIKRATIASKEVIITDPDYTGDAEILQQMNTRIEQYETVHNLKSPPNVIKAFFKYKPDHEIEQLSEDLEKVINDLGNTRDRFILSYINRYPVLAVKAHTRPFESKWKNIAAAIIIPAGIFFYCRMWRFRIRLDRDLRVIYKTNNDVITRIRTKGK
;
A
#
# COMPACT_ATOMS: atom_id res chain seq x y z
N MET A 1 41.15 2.88 10.46
CA MET A 1 41.00 3.75 11.66
C MET A 1 40.03 4.90 11.33
N LEU A 2 38.85 4.91 11.93
CA LEU A 2 37.90 6.03 11.85
C LEU A 2 38.47 7.23 12.63
N ARG A 3 39.29 8.05 11.96
CA ARG A 3 39.77 9.30 12.55
C ARG A 3 38.62 10.31 12.47
N ILE A 4 37.89 10.47 13.58
CA ILE A 4 36.74 11.37 13.69
C ILE A 4 37.20 12.80 13.39
N LYS A 5 36.68 13.41 12.31
CA LYS A 5 37.00 14.80 11.97
C LYS A 5 36.05 15.76 12.70
N LYS A 6 36.45 17.03 12.88
CA LYS A 6 35.58 18.06 13.47
C LYS A 6 34.26 18.23 12.70
N LEU A 7 34.30 18.11 11.37
CA LEU A 7 33.13 18.15 10.49
C LEU A 7 32.16 17.00 10.77
N ASP A 8 32.70 15.80 11.04
CA ASP A 8 31.89 14.62 11.34
C ASP A 8 31.09 14.81 12.65
N ILE A 9 31.76 15.38 13.67
CA ILE A 9 31.14 15.71 14.97
C ILE A 9 30.08 16.79 14.81
N PHE A 10 30.35 17.80 14.00
CA PHE A 10 29.42 18.90 13.75
C PHE A 10 28.11 18.40 13.13
N ILE A 11 28.19 17.60 12.05
CA ILE A 11 27.02 17.03 11.38
C ILE A 11 26.29 16.04 12.30
N ALA A 12 27.03 15.19 13.04
CA ALA A 12 26.45 14.25 13.99
C ALA A 12 25.68 14.95 15.12
N LYS A 13 26.20 16.07 15.65
CA LYS A 13 25.55 16.84 16.72
C LYS A 13 24.26 17.48 16.22
N GLN A 14 24.27 18.07 15.02
CA GLN A 14 23.07 18.67 14.43
C GLN A 14 22.00 17.63 14.13
N PHE A 15 22.39 16.50 13.54
CA PHE A 15 21.48 15.38 13.29
C PHE A 15 20.93 14.81 14.59
N GLY A 16 21.76 14.57 15.62
CA GLY A 16 21.33 13.98 16.88
C GLY A 16 20.26 14.82 17.60
N LEU A 17 20.42 16.14 17.59
CA LEU A 17 19.45 17.07 18.18
C LEU A 17 18.10 17.03 17.42
N LEU A 18 18.15 17.12 16.09
CA LEU A 18 16.96 17.05 15.24
C LEU A 18 16.29 15.67 15.32
N PHE A 19 17.08 14.59 15.35
CA PHE A 19 16.59 13.23 15.50
C PHE A 19 15.84 13.03 16.81
N ALA A 20 16.38 13.48 17.95
CA ALA A 20 15.69 13.37 19.23
C ALA A 20 14.33 14.09 19.21
N GLY A 21 14.29 15.34 18.74
CA GLY A 21 13.04 16.10 18.66
C GLY A 21 12.01 15.45 17.74
N THR A 22 12.43 15.04 16.55
CA THR A 22 11.55 14.42 15.55
C THR A 22 11.10 13.03 15.95
N PHE A 23 11.92 12.28 16.69
CA PHE A 23 11.57 10.99 17.28
C PHE A 23 10.44 11.12 18.30
N PHE A 24 10.56 12.01 19.28
CA PHE A 24 9.50 12.21 20.27
C PHE A 24 8.20 12.75 19.64
N ILE A 25 8.31 13.66 18.67
CA ILE A 25 7.14 14.14 17.92
C ILE A 25 6.48 12.98 17.15
N SER A 26 7.26 12.18 16.44
CA SER A 26 6.75 11.02 15.68
C SER A 26 6.10 9.99 16.60
N LEU A 27 6.74 9.67 17.72
CA LEU A 27 6.22 8.74 18.72
C LEU A 27 4.90 9.26 19.30
N PHE A 28 4.83 10.55 19.65
CA PHE A 28 3.61 11.17 20.15
C PHE A 28 2.47 11.16 19.13
N VAL A 29 2.74 11.48 17.86
CA VAL A 29 1.73 11.45 16.79
C VAL A 29 1.18 10.04 16.59
N LEU A 30 2.05 9.02 16.54
CA LEU A 30 1.61 7.63 16.43
C LEU A 30 0.83 7.15 17.65
N MET A 31 1.25 7.58 18.84
CA MET A 31 0.56 7.27 20.09
C MET A 31 -0.84 7.89 20.12
N MET A 32 -0.98 9.14 19.68
CA MET A 32 -2.29 9.79 19.56
C MET A 32 -3.17 9.12 18.50
N GLN A 33 -2.60 8.73 17.35
CA GLN A 33 -3.33 7.97 16.33
C GLN A 33 -3.88 6.65 16.91
N PHE A 34 -3.08 5.95 17.70
CA PHE A 34 -3.49 4.72 18.36
C PHE A 34 -4.56 4.99 19.42
N LEU A 35 -4.38 6.00 20.27
CA LEU A 35 -5.36 6.38 21.29
C LEU A 35 -6.71 6.66 20.67
N TRP A 36 -6.78 7.45 19.59
CA TRP A 36 -8.02 7.72 18.86
C TRP A 36 -8.73 6.45 18.37
N LYS A 37 -7.97 5.43 17.95
CA LYS A 37 -8.54 4.16 17.51
C LYS A 37 -9.16 3.36 18.65
N TYR A 38 -8.63 3.48 19.87
CA TYR A 38 -9.05 2.73 21.06
C TYR A 38 -9.70 3.64 22.11
N VAL A 39 -10.15 4.82 21.71
CA VAL A 39 -10.67 5.83 22.64
C VAL A 39 -11.94 5.33 23.32
N ASP A 40 -12.81 4.67 22.56
CA ASP A 40 -14.05 4.07 23.06
C ASP A 40 -13.78 2.90 24.01
N ASP A 41 -12.65 2.20 23.83
CA ASP A 41 -12.22 1.11 24.70
C ASP A 41 -11.63 1.62 26.03
N LEU A 42 -11.20 2.89 26.10
CA LEU A 42 -10.48 3.50 27.22
C LEU A 42 -11.35 4.47 28.05
N ILE A 43 -12.23 5.25 27.41
CA ILE A 43 -13.03 6.29 28.06
C ILE A 43 -14.25 5.68 28.76
N GLY A 44 -14.55 6.14 29.98
CA GLY A 44 -15.78 5.79 30.69
C GLY A 44 -15.74 4.49 31.50
N LYS A 45 -14.62 3.74 31.49
CA LYS A 45 -14.48 2.43 32.16
C LYS A 45 -13.89 2.47 33.59
N GLY A 46 -13.74 3.67 34.18
CA GLY A 46 -13.25 3.82 35.57
C GLY A 46 -11.85 3.24 35.81
N LEU A 47 -10.96 3.33 34.82
CA LEU A 47 -9.58 2.82 34.91
C LEU A 47 -8.76 3.62 35.93
N SER A 48 -7.94 2.93 36.73
CA SER A 48 -7.01 3.60 37.64
C SER A 48 -5.91 4.31 36.84
N MET A 49 -5.40 5.42 37.37
CA MET A 49 -4.32 6.19 36.74
C MET A 49 -3.06 5.33 36.53
N GLU A 50 -2.81 4.36 37.41
CA GLU A 50 -1.70 3.42 37.29
C GLU A 50 -1.83 2.49 36.07
N VAL A 51 -3.00 1.91 35.84
CA VAL A 51 -3.25 1.05 34.66
C VAL A 51 -3.13 1.86 33.38
N LEU A 52 -3.62 3.10 33.39
CA LEU A 52 -3.48 4.02 32.26
C LEU A 52 -1.99 4.34 31.98
N ALA A 53 -1.19 4.59 33.02
CA ALA A 53 0.24 4.83 32.88
C ALA A 53 0.99 3.61 32.33
N GLN A 54 0.68 2.40 32.81
CA GLN A 54 1.23 1.15 32.28
C GLN A 54 0.84 0.94 30.81
N PHE A 55 -0.41 1.21 30.45
CA PHE A 55 -0.89 1.15 29.08
C PHE A 55 -0.10 2.08 28.15
N PHE A 56 0.08 3.35 28.54
CA PHE A 56 0.88 4.31 27.77
C PHE A 56 2.35 3.89 27.66
N TRP A 57 2.93 3.32 28.73
CA TRP A 57 4.31 2.84 28.73
C TRP A 57 4.52 1.70 27.73
N TYR A 58 3.71 0.64 27.80
CA TYR A 58 3.82 -0.50 26.87
C TYR A 58 3.47 -0.11 25.43
N MET A 59 2.49 0.78 25.24
CA MET A 59 2.16 1.33 23.93
C MET A 59 3.33 2.11 23.33
N ALA A 60 4.00 2.96 24.12
CA ALA A 60 5.18 3.67 23.66
C ALA A 60 6.27 2.69 23.20
N LEU A 61 6.61 1.68 24.02
CA LEU A 61 7.62 0.67 23.67
C LEU A 61 7.29 -0.10 22.39
N MET A 62 6.01 -0.44 22.16
CA MET A 62 5.52 -1.08 20.94
C MET A 62 5.68 -0.19 19.70
N LEU A 63 5.51 1.13 19.84
CA LEU A 63 5.52 2.07 18.70
C LEU A 63 6.91 2.61 18.35
N ILE A 64 7.91 2.47 19.23
CA ILE A 64 9.29 2.94 18.98
C ILE A 64 9.84 2.45 17.62
N PRO A 65 9.77 1.14 17.26
CA PRO A 65 10.31 0.66 15.99
C PRO A 65 9.63 1.27 14.75
N GLN A 66 8.36 1.66 14.87
CA GLN A 66 7.62 2.32 13.79
C GLN A 66 7.92 3.84 13.71
N ALA A 67 8.22 4.47 14.85
CA ALA A 67 8.58 5.88 14.93
C ALA A 67 10.01 6.16 14.42
N LEU A 68 10.94 5.23 14.60
CA LEU A 68 12.36 5.40 14.22
C LEU A 68 12.58 5.72 12.73
N PRO A 69 12.01 4.97 11.76
CA PRO A 69 12.23 5.26 10.34
C PRO A 69 11.66 6.63 9.92
N LEU A 70 10.51 7.02 10.48
CA LEU A 70 9.88 8.33 10.24
C LEU A 70 10.77 9.47 10.78
N ALA A 71 11.27 9.31 12.01
CA ALA A 71 12.17 10.27 12.64
C ALA A 71 13.48 10.43 11.86
N ILE A 72 14.09 9.33 11.41
CA ILE A 72 15.32 9.36 10.61
C ILE A 72 15.10 10.08 9.28
N LEU A 73 13.98 9.81 8.60
CA LEU A 73 13.66 10.48 7.34
C LEU A 73 13.61 12.00 7.52
N LEU A 74 12.85 12.46 8.52
CA LEU A 74 12.60 13.87 8.74
C LEU A 74 13.84 14.58 9.30
N ALA A 75 14.55 13.96 10.25
CA ALA A 75 15.81 14.48 10.79
C ALA A 75 16.92 14.58 9.75
N SER A 76 17.10 13.55 8.91
CA SER A 76 18.14 13.57 7.86
C SER A 76 17.85 14.64 6.81
N LEU A 77 16.59 14.76 6.39
CA LEU A 77 16.18 15.75 5.41
C LEU A 77 16.32 17.17 5.96
N MET A 78 15.91 17.43 7.21
CA MET A 78 16.13 18.72 7.87
C MET A 78 17.61 19.04 8.08
N THR A 79 18.43 18.07 8.50
CA THR A 79 19.87 18.31 8.73
C THR A 79 20.55 18.78 7.45
N PHE A 80 20.40 18.05 6.34
CA PHE A 80 21.03 18.45 5.08
C PHE A 80 20.33 19.60 4.37
N GLY A 81 19.02 19.78 4.61
CA GLY A 81 18.27 20.95 4.15
C GLY A 81 18.78 22.24 4.79
N ASN A 82 18.91 22.26 6.12
CA ASN A 82 19.43 23.40 6.87
C ASN A 82 20.88 23.72 6.48
N LEU A 83 21.74 22.70 6.36
CA LEU A 83 23.11 22.87 5.85
C LEU A 83 23.15 23.39 4.40
N GLY A 84 22.17 23.02 3.58
CA GLY A 84 22.00 23.52 2.22
C GLY A 84 21.55 24.98 2.18
N GLU A 85 20.63 25.37 3.07
CA GLU A 85 20.08 26.72 3.19
C GLU A 85 21.11 27.72 3.75
N SER A 86 21.86 27.33 4.78
CA SER A 86 22.95 28.16 5.33
C SER A 86 24.20 28.22 4.45
N SER A 87 24.18 27.58 3.28
CA SER A 87 25.34 27.45 2.38
C SER A 87 26.57 26.79 3.02
N GLU A 88 26.39 26.04 4.12
CA GLU A 88 27.45 25.24 4.73
C GLU A 88 27.77 24.02 3.87
N LEU A 89 26.76 23.35 3.32
CA LEU A 89 26.93 22.20 2.46
C LEU A 89 27.67 22.54 1.16
N THR A 90 27.43 23.74 0.61
CA THR A 90 28.14 24.23 -0.58
C THR A 90 29.59 24.56 -0.26
N ALA A 91 29.89 25.17 0.89
CA ALA A 91 31.26 25.39 1.35
C ALA A 91 32.04 24.08 1.57
N ILE A 92 31.39 23.06 2.15
CA ILE A 92 31.97 21.71 2.33
C ILE A 92 32.32 21.09 0.98
N LYS A 93 31.41 21.14 0.00
CA LYS A 93 31.67 20.64 -1.36
C LYS A 93 32.80 21.41 -2.07
N ALA A 94 32.82 22.74 -1.93
CA ALA A 94 33.86 23.59 -2.51
C ALA A 94 35.25 23.30 -1.94
N SER A 95 35.33 22.80 -0.70
CA SER A 95 36.57 22.37 -0.05
C SER A 95 37.08 20.99 -0.53
N GLY A 96 36.46 20.40 -1.56
CA GLY A 96 36.84 19.11 -2.13
C GLY A 96 36.25 17.89 -1.41
N VAL A 97 35.36 18.08 -0.42
CA VAL A 97 34.70 16.97 0.29
C VAL A 97 33.46 16.54 -0.50
N SER A 98 33.47 15.30 -1.02
CA SER A 98 32.31 14.73 -1.72
C SER A 98 31.08 14.61 -0.81
N LEU A 99 29.87 14.68 -1.36
CA LEU A 99 28.62 14.58 -0.58
C LEU A 99 28.55 13.28 0.25
N ILE A 100 29.00 12.16 -0.31
CA ILE A 100 28.99 10.86 0.39
C ILE A 100 29.90 10.84 1.62
N GLN A 101 30.97 11.65 1.64
CA GLN A 101 31.85 11.77 2.81
C GLN A 101 31.14 12.47 3.96
N SER A 102 30.32 13.49 3.67
CA SER A 102 29.49 14.18 4.67
C SER A 102 28.41 13.27 5.28
N PHE A 103 27.99 12.22 4.56
CA PHE A 103 27.00 11.25 5.07
C PHE A 103 27.60 10.19 5.99
N ARG A 104 28.91 9.91 5.90
CA ARG A 104 29.59 8.85 6.67
C ARG A 104 29.29 8.84 8.18
N PRO A 105 29.40 9.95 8.92
CA PRO A 105 29.10 9.93 10.36
C PRO A 105 27.67 9.52 10.65
N LEU A 106 26.73 9.94 9.81
CA LEU A 106 25.31 9.61 9.97
C LEU A 106 24.99 8.17 9.57
N ILE A 107 25.67 7.62 8.56
CA ILE A 107 25.53 6.21 8.19
C ILE A 107 25.90 5.31 9.39
N VAL A 108 26.96 5.64 10.12
CA VAL A 108 27.36 4.90 11.33
C VAL A 108 26.29 5.01 12.42
N ILE A 109 25.77 6.21 12.67
CA ILE A 109 24.70 6.43 13.66
C ILE A 109 23.42 5.66 13.26
N VAL A 110 23.00 5.73 12.00
CA VAL A 110 21.80 5.05 11.51
C VAL A 110 21.97 3.53 11.54
N LEU A 111 23.17 3.00 11.27
CA LEU A 111 23.45 1.57 11.44
C LEU A 111 23.30 1.14 12.91
N LEU A 112 23.77 1.95 13.87
CA LEU A 112 23.54 1.68 15.29
C LEU A 112 22.05 1.74 15.66
N ILE A 113 21.32 2.75 15.16
CA ILE A 113 19.87 2.86 15.37
C ILE A 113 19.13 1.68 14.73
N THR A 114 19.57 1.19 13.58
CA THR A 114 19.00 0.02 12.91
C THR A 114 19.19 -1.24 13.75
N GLY A 115 20.38 -1.45 14.32
CA GLY A 115 20.64 -2.54 15.26
C GLY A 115 19.78 -2.44 16.52
N ALA A 116 19.66 -1.23 17.09
CA ALA A 116 18.77 -0.98 18.22
C ALA A 116 17.29 -1.23 17.86
N SER A 117 16.83 -0.78 16.70
CA SER A 117 15.47 -1.01 16.19
C SER A 117 15.17 -2.50 16.07
N PHE A 118 16.09 -3.29 15.52
CA PHE A 118 15.94 -4.75 15.44
C PHE A 118 15.87 -5.39 16.83
N TYR A 119 16.71 -4.95 17.78
CA TYR A 119 16.66 -5.43 19.17
C TYR A 119 15.32 -5.11 19.83
N PHE A 120 14.80 -3.88 19.66
CA PHE A 120 13.48 -3.51 20.16
C PHE A 120 12.40 -4.40 19.54
N GLU A 121 12.38 -4.57 18.22
CA GLU A 121 11.37 -5.35 17.49
C GLU A 121 11.40 -6.87 17.80
N ASN A 122 12.57 -7.40 18.17
CA ASN A 122 12.75 -8.82 18.47
C ASN A 122 12.55 -9.17 19.95
N ASN A 123 12.90 -8.28 20.88
CA ASN A 123 12.90 -8.57 22.31
C ASN A 123 11.86 -7.76 23.09
N ILE A 124 11.83 -6.44 22.91
CA ILE A 124 11.01 -5.52 23.73
C ILE A 124 9.58 -5.40 23.19
N GLY A 125 9.45 -5.25 21.88
CA GLY A 125 8.19 -5.11 21.15
C GLY A 125 7.24 -6.29 21.40
N PRO A 126 7.68 -7.56 21.25
CA PRO A 126 6.84 -8.72 21.53
C PRO A 126 6.29 -8.76 22.96
N ASN A 127 7.14 -8.46 23.94
CA ASN A 127 6.75 -8.41 25.34
C ASN A 127 5.73 -7.28 25.60
N SER A 128 6.00 -6.10 25.05
CA SER A 128 5.09 -4.95 25.16
C SER A 128 3.76 -5.17 24.45
N GLN A 129 3.76 -5.84 23.29
CA GLN A 129 2.57 -6.23 22.55
C GLN A 129 1.71 -7.22 23.35
N MET A 130 2.34 -8.18 24.02
CA MET A 130 1.66 -9.16 24.87
C MET A 130 0.99 -8.47 26.05
N HIS A 131 1.72 -7.65 26.81
CA HIS A 131 1.15 -6.90 27.93
C HIS A 131 0.06 -5.92 27.50
N LEU A 132 0.24 -5.21 26.37
CA LEU A 132 -0.80 -4.33 25.84
C LEU A 132 -2.07 -5.12 25.47
N ALA A 133 -1.91 -6.29 24.84
CA ALA A 133 -3.04 -7.15 24.49
C ALA A 133 -3.77 -7.68 25.74
N GLN A 134 -3.03 -8.08 26.78
CA GLN A 134 -3.59 -8.47 28.08
C GLN A 134 -4.37 -7.31 28.71
N LEU A 135 -3.74 -6.12 28.83
CA LEU A 135 -4.40 -4.94 29.37
C LEU A 135 -5.67 -4.61 28.59
N MET A 136 -5.63 -4.67 27.27
CA MET A 136 -6.79 -4.38 26.42
C MET A 136 -7.93 -5.38 26.62
N LEU A 137 -7.62 -6.68 26.76
CA LEU A 137 -8.61 -7.71 27.02
C LEU A 137 -9.24 -7.55 28.40
N SER A 138 -8.41 -7.38 29.44
CA SER A 138 -8.88 -7.14 30.81
C SER A 138 -9.67 -5.82 30.94
N MET A 139 -9.36 -4.78 30.15
CA MET A 139 -10.15 -3.54 30.09
C MET A 139 -11.52 -3.73 29.43
N LYS A 140 -11.65 -4.64 28.46
CA LYS A 140 -12.93 -5.03 27.87
C LYS A 140 -13.78 -5.81 28.87
N GLU A 141 -13.15 -6.77 29.56
CA GLU A 141 -13.81 -7.59 30.57
C GLU A 141 -14.30 -6.74 31.75
N LYS A 142 -13.59 -5.70 32.19
CA LYS A 142 -13.93 -4.92 33.39
C LYS A 142 -15.23 -4.09 33.34
N SER A 143 -15.80 -3.80 32.17
CA SER A 143 -17.00 -2.92 32.08
C SER A 143 -18.01 -3.38 31.02
N PRO A 144 -18.62 -4.57 31.18
CA PRO A 144 -19.58 -5.12 30.21
C PRO A 144 -20.88 -4.31 30.14
N GLU A 145 -21.22 -3.55 31.19
CA GLU A 145 -22.41 -2.69 31.27
C GLU A 145 -22.45 -1.59 30.20
N LEU A 146 -21.27 -1.07 29.83
CA LEU A 146 -21.17 0.00 28.83
C LEU A 146 -21.29 -0.52 27.40
N GLU A 147 -21.01 -1.80 27.17
CA GLU A 147 -20.73 -2.38 25.85
C GLU A 147 -21.89 -3.19 25.26
N ILE A 148 -23.03 -3.35 25.96
CA ILE A 148 -24.23 -3.99 25.37
C ILE A 148 -24.69 -3.16 24.15
N PRO A 149 -24.57 -3.69 22.91
CA PRO A 149 -24.99 -3.01 21.69
C PRO A 149 -26.53 -3.01 21.58
N GLU A 150 -27.07 -2.00 20.93
CA GLU A 150 -28.51 -1.95 20.61
C GLU A 150 -28.80 -2.81 19.37
N GLY A 151 -29.86 -3.62 19.42
CA GLY A 151 -30.34 -4.41 18.29
C GLY A 151 -29.51 -5.66 17.93
N ILE A 152 -28.54 -6.06 18.77
CA ILE A 152 -27.71 -7.25 18.59
C ILE A 152 -27.65 -8.03 19.91
N PHE A 153 -27.56 -9.36 19.84
CA PHE A 153 -27.30 -10.19 21.03
C PHE A 153 -25.86 -9.99 21.53
N TYR A 154 -25.73 -9.61 22.79
CA TYR A 154 -24.48 -9.51 23.52
C TYR A 154 -24.16 -10.82 24.22
N ASP A 155 -22.98 -11.38 23.98
CA ASP A 155 -22.48 -12.66 24.53
C ASP A 155 -21.29 -12.46 25.50
N GLY A 156 -21.03 -11.22 25.94
CA GLY A 156 -19.88 -10.89 26.79
C GLY A 156 -20.01 -11.27 28.26
N ILE A 157 -21.15 -11.82 28.70
CA ILE A 157 -21.36 -12.31 30.07
C ILE A 157 -21.42 -13.84 30.04
N PRO A 158 -20.60 -14.55 30.83
CA PRO A 158 -20.62 -16.01 30.87
C PRO A 158 -22.03 -16.56 31.10
N GLN A 159 -22.39 -17.58 30.33
CA GLN A 159 -23.68 -18.29 30.44
C GLN A 159 -24.94 -17.43 30.22
N THR A 160 -24.81 -16.19 29.75
CA THR A 160 -25.93 -15.26 29.57
C THR A 160 -25.78 -14.41 28.31
N ASN A 161 -26.68 -14.58 27.34
CA ASN A 161 -26.78 -13.71 26.17
C ASN A 161 -27.90 -12.68 26.40
N ILE A 162 -27.63 -11.41 26.12
CA ILE A 162 -28.57 -10.31 26.35
C ILE A 162 -28.83 -9.58 25.06
N TYR A 163 -30.09 -9.43 24.67
CA TYR A 163 -30.54 -8.55 23.61
C TYR A 163 -31.26 -7.34 24.19
N VAL A 164 -30.95 -6.16 23.67
CA VAL A 164 -31.58 -4.90 24.06
C VAL A 164 -31.96 -4.13 22.81
N GLU A 165 -33.23 -3.73 22.68
CA GLU A 165 -33.67 -2.95 21.54
C GLU A 165 -33.21 -1.49 21.61
N LYS A 166 -33.29 -0.88 22.80
CA LYS A 166 -32.91 0.52 23.01
C LYS A 166 -32.31 0.73 24.38
N LYS A 167 -31.23 1.50 24.46
CA LYS A 167 -30.53 1.85 25.69
C LYS A 167 -30.56 3.35 25.89
N ASN A 168 -30.85 3.78 27.13
CA ASN A 168 -30.71 5.16 27.53
C ASN A 168 -29.36 5.35 28.23
N VAL A 169 -28.41 5.95 27.50
CA VAL A 169 -27.02 6.15 27.93
C VAL A 169 -26.92 6.99 29.20
N ASN A 170 -27.82 7.96 29.43
CA ASN A 170 -27.76 8.85 30.59
C ASN A 170 -28.27 8.21 31.89
N THR A 171 -29.13 7.20 31.78
CA THR A 171 -29.78 6.57 32.95
C THR A 171 -29.40 5.11 33.15
N GLY A 172 -28.70 4.49 32.21
CA GLY A 172 -28.34 3.06 32.24
C GLY A 172 -29.53 2.12 32.05
N LYS A 173 -30.73 2.65 31.72
CA LYS A 173 -31.92 1.83 31.49
C LYS A 173 -31.89 1.22 30.10
N LEU A 174 -32.19 -0.07 30.05
CA LEU A 174 -32.33 -0.90 28.87
C LEU A 174 -33.83 -1.14 28.65
N TYR A 175 -34.29 -1.07 27.40
CA TYR A 175 -35.68 -1.25 27.01
C TYR A 175 -35.82 -2.43 26.05
N ASN A 176 -36.92 -3.17 26.21
CA ASN A 176 -37.24 -4.40 25.46
C ASN A 176 -36.05 -5.36 25.49
N ILE A 177 -35.84 -5.95 26.67
CA ILE A 177 -34.73 -6.83 26.96
C ILE A 177 -35.17 -8.27 26.77
N MET A 178 -34.35 -9.05 26.07
CA MET A 178 -34.44 -10.50 26.03
C MET A 178 -33.14 -11.08 26.59
N VAL A 179 -33.23 -11.84 27.67
CA VAL A 179 -32.09 -12.50 28.31
C VAL A 179 -32.22 -13.99 28.07
N TYR A 180 -31.19 -14.59 27.51
CA TYR A 180 -31.09 -16.02 27.27
C TYR A 180 -30.01 -16.59 28.18
N ARG A 181 -30.38 -17.46 29.11
CA ARG A 181 -29.44 -18.12 30.03
C ARG A 181 -29.16 -19.53 29.55
N GLN A 182 -27.89 -19.80 29.27
CA GLN A 182 -27.36 -21.11 28.94
C GLN A 182 -26.58 -21.64 30.14
N THR A 183 -27.27 -22.35 31.04
CA THR A 183 -26.60 -23.14 32.09
C THR A 183 -26.03 -24.43 31.46
N GLU A 184 -25.08 -25.09 32.12
CA GLU A 184 -24.35 -26.27 31.59
C GLU A 184 -25.25 -27.45 31.16
N SER A 185 -26.52 -27.47 31.57
CA SER A 185 -27.53 -28.45 31.13
C SER A 185 -28.52 -27.83 30.14
N TYR A 186 -28.78 -28.53 29.03
CA TYR A 186 -29.83 -28.18 28.06
C TYR A 186 -31.23 -28.06 28.72
N GLU A 187 -31.41 -28.78 29.82
CA GLU A 187 -32.66 -28.80 30.58
C GLU A 187 -32.88 -27.56 31.45
N ASP A 188 -31.85 -26.76 31.70
CA ASP A 188 -31.90 -25.58 32.58
C ASP A 188 -31.85 -24.24 31.79
N GLN A 189 -32.15 -24.28 30.49
CA GLN A 189 -32.22 -23.09 29.66
C GLN A 189 -33.43 -22.22 30.04
N ALA A 190 -33.19 -20.92 30.21
CA ALA A 190 -34.23 -19.95 30.53
C ALA A 190 -34.20 -18.75 29.58
N ILE A 191 -35.39 -18.29 29.19
CA ILE A 191 -35.59 -17.09 28.39
C ILE A 191 -36.38 -16.09 29.24
N ILE A 192 -35.84 -14.89 29.40
CA ILE A 192 -36.48 -13.83 30.17
C ILE A 192 -36.76 -12.67 29.24
N LEU A 193 -38.02 -12.26 29.15
CA LEU A 193 -38.47 -11.10 28.39
C LEU A 193 -38.88 -10.01 29.37
N ALA A 194 -38.46 -8.76 29.16
CA ALA A 194 -38.85 -7.65 30.00
C ALA A 194 -38.96 -6.33 29.22
N ASP A 195 -39.94 -5.51 29.57
CA ASP A 195 -40.15 -4.19 28.95
C ASP A 195 -38.99 -3.25 29.24
N SER A 196 -38.43 -3.32 30.46
CA SER A 196 -37.28 -2.52 30.84
C SER A 196 -36.43 -3.20 31.90
N GLY A 197 -35.18 -2.76 32.01
CA GLY A 197 -34.25 -3.29 32.98
C GLY A 197 -33.00 -2.42 33.12
N MET A 198 -32.19 -2.74 34.10
CA MET A 198 -30.95 -2.04 34.41
C MET A 198 -29.95 -3.07 34.92
N LEU A 199 -28.74 -3.02 34.37
CA LEU A 199 -27.62 -3.85 34.78
C LEU A 199 -26.69 -3.00 35.64
N GLN A 200 -26.34 -3.48 36.83
CA GLN A 200 -25.45 -2.79 37.76
C GLN A 200 -24.51 -3.78 38.43
N SER A 201 -23.24 -3.44 38.54
CA SER A 201 -22.26 -4.22 39.30
C SER A 201 -22.53 -4.04 40.78
N THR A 202 -22.44 -5.15 41.54
CA THR A 202 -22.50 -5.11 43.00
C THR A 202 -21.31 -4.33 43.56
N ALA A 203 -21.42 -3.76 44.76
CA ALA A 203 -20.34 -2.99 45.40
C ALA A 203 -19.01 -3.76 45.49
N ASP A 204 -19.09 -5.08 45.64
CA ASP A 204 -17.95 -5.99 45.71
C ASP A 204 -17.37 -6.37 44.32
N LYS A 205 -18.00 -5.91 43.22
CA LYS A 205 -17.65 -6.17 41.82
C LYS A 205 -17.60 -7.65 41.39
N LYS A 206 -18.03 -8.57 42.23
CA LYS A 206 -18.05 -10.03 41.99
C LYS A 206 -19.35 -10.57 41.39
N HIS A 207 -20.35 -9.69 41.25
CA HIS A 207 -21.62 -10.05 40.64
C HIS A 207 -22.17 -8.88 39.84
N LEU A 208 -22.88 -9.19 38.76
CA LEU A 208 -23.71 -8.27 38.01
C LEU A 208 -25.17 -8.47 38.45
N GLN A 209 -25.77 -7.44 39.01
CA GLN A 209 -27.18 -7.41 39.36
C GLN A 209 -27.98 -6.84 38.19
N MET A 210 -28.80 -7.67 37.55
CA MET A 210 -29.77 -7.21 36.57
C MET A 210 -31.14 -7.09 37.23
N THR A 211 -31.68 -5.87 37.23
CA THR A 211 -33.04 -5.56 37.68
C THR A 211 -33.92 -5.40 36.45
N MET A 212 -34.98 -6.18 36.34
CA MET A 212 -35.93 -6.17 35.23
C MET A 212 -37.32 -5.80 35.75
N TRP A 213 -38.09 -5.07 34.94
CA TRP A 213 -39.44 -4.63 35.24
C TRP A 213 -40.40 -5.06 34.15
N ASN A 214 -41.59 -5.52 34.57
CA ASN A 214 -42.68 -6.01 33.74
C ASN A 214 -42.20 -7.01 32.68
N GLY A 215 -42.13 -8.28 33.08
CA GLY A 215 -41.58 -9.31 32.22
C GLY A 215 -42.15 -10.71 32.45
N GLU A 216 -41.72 -11.61 31.58
CA GLU A 216 -42.08 -13.02 31.59
C GLU A 216 -40.80 -13.86 31.59
N TRP A 217 -40.74 -14.85 32.46
CA TRP A 217 -39.66 -15.82 32.56
C TRP A 217 -40.16 -17.17 32.08
N TYR A 218 -39.47 -17.73 31.10
CA TYR A 218 -39.70 -19.04 30.52
C TYR A 218 -38.55 -19.97 30.91
N GLU A 219 -38.87 -21.14 31.46
CA GLU A 219 -37.87 -22.13 31.88
C GLU A 219 -38.34 -23.53 31.50
N ASN A 220 -37.46 -24.35 30.96
CA ASN A 220 -37.77 -25.74 30.66
C ASN A 220 -37.92 -26.53 31.97
N MET A 221 -38.94 -27.39 32.06
CA MET A 221 -39.08 -28.28 33.21
C MET A 221 -38.38 -29.61 32.93
N ARG A 222 -37.58 -30.07 33.90
CA ARG A 222 -37.01 -31.42 33.90
C ARG A 222 -38.10 -32.47 33.69
N ASN A 223 -38.01 -33.23 32.61
CA ASN A 223 -38.88 -34.37 32.37
C ASN A 223 -38.08 -35.65 32.64
N ASN A 224 -38.34 -36.30 33.77
CA ASN A 224 -37.63 -37.54 34.16
C ASN A 224 -38.10 -38.77 33.35
N ASN A 225 -38.95 -38.56 32.34
CA ASN A 225 -39.49 -39.62 31.49
C ASN A 225 -38.85 -39.53 30.10
N MET A 226 -37.97 -40.50 29.86
CA MET A 226 -37.20 -40.75 28.64
C MET A 226 -38.11 -41.28 27.51
N VAL A 227 -39.16 -40.53 27.15
CA VAL A 227 -40.03 -40.83 26.00
C VAL A 227 -40.16 -39.56 25.18
N GLU A 228 -39.79 -39.69 23.90
CA GLU A 228 -39.84 -38.67 22.85
C GLU A 228 -41.24 -38.02 22.72
N SER A 229 -41.54 -37.06 23.59
CA SER A 229 -42.67 -36.15 23.39
C SER A 229 -42.13 -34.83 22.84
N ALA A 230 -42.56 -34.48 21.63
CA ALA A 230 -42.18 -33.27 20.88
C ALA A 230 -42.44 -31.93 21.61
N ASN A 231 -43.08 -31.96 22.79
CA ASN A 231 -43.40 -30.79 23.60
C ASN A 231 -42.69 -30.90 24.96
N VAL A 232 -41.58 -30.17 25.11
CA VAL A 232 -40.94 -29.97 26.43
C VAL A 232 -41.88 -29.08 27.25
N PRO A 233 -42.40 -29.55 28.40
CA PRO A 233 -43.20 -28.69 29.27
C PRO A 233 -42.32 -27.53 29.77
N TYR A 234 -42.84 -26.32 29.68
CA TYR A 234 -42.15 -25.11 30.16
C TYR A 234 -42.96 -24.45 31.28
N ARG A 235 -42.25 -23.84 32.21
CA ARG A 235 -42.80 -22.96 33.23
C ARG A 235 -42.76 -21.53 32.71
N ARG A 236 -43.90 -20.84 32.77
CA ARG A 236 -43.97 -19.38 32.57
C ARG A 236 -44.28 -18.69 33.89
N GLU A 237 -43.43 -17.75 34.28
CA GLU A 237 -43.60 -16.88 35.45
C GLU A 237 -43.70 -15.42 34.98
N SER A 238 -44.81 -14.75 35.26
CA SER A 238 -44.97 -13.32 34.99
C SER A 238 -44.60 -12.51 36.23
N PHE A 239 -43.77 -11.47 36.09
CA PHE A 239 -43.27 -10.67 37.20
C PHE A 239 -43.37 -9.16 36.93
N THR A 240 -43.67 -8.37 37.97
CA THR A 240 -43.65 -6.91 37.91
C THR A 240 -42.24 -6.34 38.10
N SER A 241 -41.44 -6.98 38.97
CA SER A 241 -40.04 -6.61 39.21
C SER A 241 -39.28 -7.87 39.60
N LYS A 242 -38.17 -8.15 38.93
CA LYS A 242 -37.32 -9.29 39.21
C LYS A 242 -35.86 -8.87 39.19
N ARG A 243 -35.10 -9.35 40.16
CA ARG A 243 -33.66 -9.13 40.26
C ARG A 243 -32.96 -10.46 40.10
N ILE A 244 -32.01 -10.52 39.18
CA ILE A 244 -31.10 -11.65 39.03
C ILE A 244 -29.69 -11.19 39.35
N ILE A 245 -28.95 -12.08 39.99
CA ILE A 245 -27.53 -11.90 40.28
C ILE A 245 -26.81 -12.88 39.35
N ILE A 246 -25.94 -12.35 38.52
CA ILE A 246 -25.10 -13.10 37.60
C ILE A 246 -23.70 -13.07 38.22
N ASP A 247 -23.14 -14.25 38.47
CA ASP A 247 -21.76 -14.35 38.94
C ASP A 247 -20.83 -13.78 37.88
N PHE A 248 -20.01 -12.82 38.29
CA PHE A 248 -19.17 -12.06 37.39
C PHE A 248 -17.93 -11.59 38.11
N ASP A 249 -16.76 -12.14 37.77
CA ASP A 249 -15.51 -11.66 38.36
C ASP A 249 -15.07 -10.36 37.70
N GLY A 250 -15.46 -9.22 38.30
CA GLY A 250 -15.05 -7.88 37.86
C GLY A 250 -13.74 -7.39 38.47
N ASP A 251 -13.02 -8.25 39.21
CA ASP A 251 -11.69 -7.90 39.69
C ASP A 251 -10.70 -7.89 38.53
N PHE A 252 -9.77 -6.93 38.53
CA PHE A 252 -8.80 -6.82 37.44
C PHE A 252 -7.76 -7.93 37.60
N ASN A 253 -8.05 -9.09 37.03
CA ASN A 253 -7.10 -10.17 36.87
C ASN A 253 -6.47 -10.05 35.48
N LEU A 254 -5.14 -9.94 35.45
CA LEU A 254 -4.41 -9.87 34.19
C LEU A 254 -4.67 -11.17 33.42
N THR A 255 -5.31 -11.08 32.25
CA THR A 255 -5.69 -12.29 31.50
C THR A 255 -4.45 -13.12 31.19
N ASP A 256 -4.56 -14.44 31.34
CA ASP A 256 -3.42 -15.35 31.14
C ASP A 256 -2.77 -15.15 29.78
N ALA A 257 -1.43 -15.03 29.77
CA ALA A 257 -0.64 -14.82 28.56
C ALA A 257 -0.79 -15.95 27.53
N SER A 258 -1.29 -17.12 27.95
CA SER A 258 -1.54 -18.29 27.12
C SER A 258 -2.57 -18.04 26.02
N VAL A 259 -3.53 -17.15 26.23
CA VAL A 259 -4.56 -16.77 25.23
C VAL A 259 -3.91 -16.16 23.98
N PHE A 260 -2.78 -15.47 24.13
CA PHE A 260 -2.03 -14.87 23.05
C PHE A 260 -0.96 -15.80 22.46
N GLY A 261 -0.98 -17.09 22.83
CA GLY A 261 -0.02 -18.09 22.39
C GLY A 261 0.00 -18.32 20.88
N ASN A 262 -1.07 -18.00 20.15
CA ASN A 262 -1.14 -18.10 18.69
C ASN A 262 -0.85 -16.78 17.95
N ASP A 263 -0.77 -15.64 18.65
CA ASP A 263 -0.44 -14.36 18.01
C ASP A 263 1.06 -14.30 17.71
N ALA A 264 1.41 -14.21 16.42
CA ALA A 264 2.80 -14.14 16.00
C ALA A 264 3.51 -12.86 16.51
N ARG A 265 2.77 -11.76 16.71
CA ARG A 265 3.33 -10.45 17.06
C ARG A 265 3.86 -10.37 18.49
N THR A 266 3.39 -11.24 19.37
CA THR A 266 3.79 -11.30 20.79
C THR A 266 5.06 -12.13 21.00
N LYS A 267 5.69 -12.62 19.92
CA LYS A 267 6.81 -13.55 19.97
C LYS A 267 8.10 -12.97 19.40
N SER A 268 9.23 -13.42 19.99
CA SER A 268 10.57 -13.18 19.46
C SER A 268 10.87 -14.13 18.30
N LEU A 269 11.89 -13.82 17.49
CA LEU A 269 12.27 -14.63 16.33
C LEU A 269 12.57 -16.09 16.69
N SER A 270 13.25 -16.33 17.82
CA SER A 270 13.57 -17.69 18.29
C SER A 270 12.29 -18.47 18.60
N LYS A 271 11.36 -17.85 19.34
CA LYS A 271 10.08 -18.47 19.69
C LYS A 271 9.20 -18.72 18.46
N ILE A 272 9.18 -17.79 17.51
CA ILE A 272 8.46 -17.96 16.24
C ILE A 272 8.99 -19.18 15.47
N HIS A 273 10.29 -19.45 15.49
CA HIS A 273 10.85 -20.60 14.77
C HIS A 273 10.41 -21.92 15.40
N THR A 274 10.52 -22.06 16.71
CA THR A 274 10.03 -23.24 17.46
C THR A 274 8.54 -23.46 17.26
N ASP A 275 7.76 -22.37 17.28
CA ASP A 275 6.31 -22.44 17.08
C ASP A 275 5.97 -22.85 15.65
N LEU A 276 6.72 -22.38 14.65
CA LEU A 276 6.52 -22.76 13.25
C LEU A 276 6.77 -24.26 13.02
N ASP A 277 7.81 -24.82 13.65
CA ASP A 277 8.07 -26.26 13.59
C ASP A 277 6.94 -27.07 14.26
N SER A 278 6.49 -26.61 15.42
CA SER A 278 5.39 -27.24 16.17
C SER A 278 4.06 -27.17 15.39
N LEU A 279 3.77 -26.01 14.78
CA LEU A 279 2.60 -25.81 13.96
C LEU A 279 2.63 -26.69 12.71
N ASN A 280 3.74 -26.71 11.97
CA ASN A 280 3.87 -27.58 10.79
C ASN A 280 3.67 -29.05 11.16
N HIS A 281 4.33 -29.53 12.22
CA HIS A 281 4.17 -30.91 12.68
C HIS A 281 2.71 -31.23 13.04
N THR A 282 2.02 -30.31 13.71
CA THR A 282 0.61 -30.48 14.11
C THR A 282 -0.30 -30.54 12.88
N TYR A 283 -0.17 -29.59 11.94
CA TYR A 283 -1.01 -29.55 10.75
C TYR A 283 -0.68 -30.65 9.74
N ASP A 284 0.58 -31.08 9.64
CA ASP A 284 0.98 -32.25 8.86
C ASP A 284 0.35 -33.53 9.42
N SER A 285 0.34 -33.69 10.76
CA SER A 285 -0.33 -34.81 11.42
C SER A 285 -1.84 -34.79 11.22
N ILE A 286 -2.48 -33.62 11.26
CA ILE A 286 -3.91 -33.46 10.97
C ILE A 286 -4.18 -33.87 9.51
N GLY A 287 -3.36 -33.40 8.56
CA GLY A 287 -3.46 -33.76 7.15
C GLY A 287 -3.34 -35.27 6.91
N ASP A 288 -2.36 -35.92 7.53
CA ASP A 288 -2.19 -37.38 7.46
C ASP A 288 -3.39 -38.13 8.07
N SER A 289 -3.94 -37.63 9.18
CA SER A 289 -5.15 -38.20 9.79
C SER A 289 -6.37 -38.11 8.86
N TYR A 290 -6.57 -36.95 8.20
CA TYR A 290 -7.64 -36.76 7.22
C TYR A 290 -7.46 -37.63 6.00
N TYR A 291 -6.22 -37.78 5.51
CA TYR A 291 -5.89 -38.67 4.40
C TYR A 291 -6.20 -40.13 4.76
N LYS A 292 -5.77 -40.61 5.93
CA LYS A 292 -6.04 -41.98 6.38
C LYS A 292 -7.54 -42.25 6.54
N ALA A 293 -8.29 -41.30 7.09
CA ALA A 293 -9.74 -41.40 7.22
C ALA A 293 -10.44 -41.43 5.86
N ALA A 294 -10.03 -40.58 4.90
CA ALA A 294 -10.56 -40.61 3.55
C ALA A 294 -10.21 -41.92 2.82
N ALA A 295 -8.97 -42.41 2.98
CA ALA A 295 -8.52 -43.65 2.38
C ALA A 295 -9.32 -44.86 2.88
N SER A 296 -9.59 -44.93 4.19
CA SER A 296 -10.38 -46.02 4.76
C SER A 296 -11.87 -45.96 4.36
N LEU A 297 -12.43 -44.76 4.22
CA LEU A 297 -13.83 -44.56 3.87
C LEU A 297 -14.11 -44.83 2.38
N TYR A 298 -13.31 -44.25 1.48
CA TYR A 298 -13.58 -44.29 0.03
C TYR A 298 -12.87 -45.42 -0.71
N TYR A 299 -11.74 -45.89 -0.18
CA TYR A 299 -10.98 -46.99 -0.77
C TYR A 299 -10.86 -48.17 0.21
N PRO A 300 -11.97 -48.68 0.76
CA PRO A 300 -11.91 -49.88 1.59
C PRO A 300 -11.39 -51.02 0.71
N THR A 301 -10.16 -51.48 0.96
CA THR A 301 -9.63 -52.66 0.29
C THR A 301 -10.22 -53.88 0.97
N PRO A 302 -11.18 -54.61 0.36
CA PRO A 302 -11.69 -55.81 0.98
C PRO A 302 -10.57 -56.84 1.09
N LYS A 303 -10.44 -57.49 2.26
CA LYS A 303 -9.53 -58.63 2.42
C LYS A 303 -10.10 -59.83 1.66
N LEU A 304 -9.69 -59.97 0.39
CA LEU A 304 -10.14 -61.06 -0.48
C LEU A 304 -9.32 -62.34 -0.22
N THR A 305 -10.01 -63.48 -0.07
CA THR A 305 -9.38 -64.80 -0.11
C THR A 305 -8.83 -65.09 -1.51
N LYS A 306 -7.79 -65.93 -1.64
CA LYS A 306 -7.14 -66.25 -2.94
C LYS A 306 -8.13 -66.72 -4.02
N GLN A 307 -9.20 -67.44 -3.64
CA GLN A 307 -10.27 -67.86 -4.56
C GLN A 307 -11.16 -66.70 -5.02
N SER A 308 -11.58 -65.82 -4.10
CA SER A 308 -12.42 -64.66 -4.41
C SER A 308 -11.69 -63.63 -5.28
N ALA A 309 -10.40 -63.43 -5.07
CA ALA A 309 -9.56 -62.57 -5.91
C ALA A 309 -9.44 -63.10 -7.36
N ALA A 310 -9.38 -64.42 -7.54
CA ALA A 310 -9.37 -65.04 -8.86
C ALA A 310 -10.71 -64.91 -9.59
N ASN A 311 -11.83 -64.89 -8.86
CA ASN A 311 -13.17 -64.70 -9.42
C ASN A 311 -13.45 -63.23 -9.80
N VAL A 312 -13.01 -62.27 -8.99
CA VAL A 312 -13.14 -60.84 -9.28
C VAL A 312 -12.36 -60.45 -10.55
N LYS A 313 -11.16 -61.02 -10.76
CA LYS A 313 -10.40 -60.83 -12.01
C LYS A 313 -11.12 -61.34 -13.27
N LYS A 314 -12.07 -62.28 -13.13
CA LYS A 314 -12.85 -62.82 -14.26
C LYS A 314 -14.08 -61.98 -14.61
N LEU A 315 -14.54 -61.10 -13.71
CA LEU A 315 -15.79 -60.35 -13.86
C LEU A 315 -15.72 -59.16 -14.84
N GLY A 316 -14.52 -58.74 -15.27
CA GLY A 316 -14.34 -57.63 -16.22
C GLY A 316 -14.78 -56.26 -15.66
N PRO A 317 -14.35 -55.13 -16.25
CA PRO A 317 -14.75 -53.81 -15.77
C PRO A 317 -16.08 -53.39 -16.41
N THR A 318 -16.72 -52.41 -15.76
CA THR A 318 -17.89 -51.62 -16.21
C THR A 318 -19.27 -52.24 -15.98
N ILE A 319 -19.69 -52.18 -14.72
CA ILE A 319 -21.13 -52.08 -14.38
C ILE A 319 -21.58 -50.67 -14.80
N ASN A 320 -22.60 -50.57 -15.67
CA ASN A 320 -23.18 -49.29 -16.05
C ASN A 320 -24.26 -48.90 -15.04
N ILE A 321 -23.95 -47.91 -14.20
CA ILE A 321 -24.81 -47.46 -13.09
C ILE A 321 -26.15 -46.94 -13.61
N ASP A 322 -26.17 -46.29 -14.78
CA ASP A 322 -27.39 -45.73 -15.37
C ASP A 322 -28.39 -46.83 -15.73
N THR A 323 -27.89 -47.94 -16.30
CA THR A 323 -28.75 -49.09 -16.62
C THR A 323 -29.35 -49.75 -15.37
N LEU A 324 -28.58 -49.83 -14.27
CA LEU A 324 -29.08 -50.36 -13.00
C LEU A 324 -30.11 -49.44 -12.36
N TYR A 325 -29.89 -48.12 -12.43
CA TYR A 325 -30.83 -47.14 -11.94
C TYR A 325 -32.14 -47.16 -12.73
N ASP A 326 -32.07 -47.29 -14.05
CA ASP A 326 -33.25 -47.29 -14.92
C ASP A 326 -34.21 -48.46 -14.66
N HIS A 327 -33.67 -49.61 -14.24
CA HIS A 327 -34.43 -50.80 -13.87
C HIS A 327 -35.12 -50.73 -12.49
N LEU A 328 -34.90 -49.67 -11.71
CA LEU A 328 -35.55 -49.49 -10.40
C LEU A 328 -37.00 -48.99 -10.54
N THR A 329 -37.86 -49.35 -9.57
CA THR A 329 -39.21 -48.78 -9.44
C THR A 329 -39.15 -47.27 -9.13
N PRO A 330 -40.20 -46.49 -9.44
CA PRO A 330 -40.21 -45.05 -9.15
C PRO A 330 -39.92 -44.69 -7.69
N ASP A 331 -40.45 -45.47 -6.74
CA ASP A 331 -40.20 -45.27 -5.30
C ASP A 331 -38.74 -45.56 -4.92
N ASN A 332 -38.15 -46.62 -5.48
CA ASN A 332 -36.75 -46.95 -5.26
C ASN A 332 -35.81 -45.94 -5.92
N LYS A 333 -36.18 -45.37 -7.08
CA LYS A 333 -35.43 -44.26 -7.71
C LYS A 333 -35.38 -43.06 -6.78
N LYS A 334 -36.53 -42.66 -6.22
CA LYS A 334 -36.61 -41.54 -5.26
C LYS A 334 -35.77 -41.81 -4.00
N LEU A 335 -35.89 -43.00 -3.41
CA LEU A 335 -35.13 -43.39 -2.23
C LEU A 335 -33.61 -43.33 -2.47
N VAL A 336 -33.15 -43.89 -3.59
CA VAL A 336 -31.70 -43.89 -3.94
C VAL A 336 -31.19 -42.46 -4.16
N VAL A 337 -31.97 -41.60 -4.82
CA VAL A 337 -31.59 -40.18 -5.02
C VAL A 337 -31.56 -39.43 -3.69
N GLU A 338 -32.54 -39.63 -2.80
CA GLU A 338 -32.56 -39.00 -1.48
C GLU A 338 -31.37 -39.45 -0.61
N GLN A 339 -31.03 -40.74 -0.62
CA GLN A 339 -29.85 -41.27 0.05
C GLN A 339 -28.56 -40.69 -0.53
N ALA A 340 -28.44 -40.62 -1.86
CA ALA A 340 -27.28 -40.03 -2.52
C ALA A 340 -27.13 -38.54 -2.17
N LEU A 341 -28.24 -37.80 -2.16
CA LEU A 341 -28.24 -36.38 -1.79
C LEU A 341 -27.87 -36.17 -0.32
N GLN A 342 -28.37 -37.02 0.59
CA GLN A 342 -27.95 -37.00 1.99
C GLN A 342 -26.47 -37.27 2.15
N GLN A 343 -25.93 -38.29 1.46
CA GLN A 343 -24.49 -38.59 1.47
C GLN A 343 -23.68 -37.39 0.96
N VAL A 344 -24.04 -36.79 -0.18
CA VAL A 344 -23.34 -35.62 -0.74
C VAL A 344 -23.34 -34.44 0.23
N ASN A 345 -24.47 -34.16 0.89
CA ASN A 345 -24.56 -33.08 1.87
C ASN A 345 -23.68 -33.33 3.11
N MET A 346 -23.63 -34.57 3.60
CA MET A 346 -22.76 -34.95 4.72
C MET A 346 -21.28 -34.78 4.36
N GLU A 347 -20.87 -35.29 3.19
CA GLU A 347 -19.47 -35.17 2.72
C GLU A 347 -19.08 -33.72 2.44
N THR A 348 -20.00 -32.92 1.89
CA THR A 348 -19.76 -31.49 1.67
C THR A 348 -19.53 -30.78 3.00
N GLY A 349 -20.36 -31.03 4.02
CA GLY A 349 -20.19 -30.47 5.35
C GLY A 349 -18.88 -30.90 6.02
N ASP A 350 -18.48 -32.16 5.90
CA ASP A 350 -17.20 -32.67 6.42
C ASP A 350 -16.01 -32.01 5.71
N LEU A 351 -16.05 -31.87 4.38
CA LEU A 351 -15.00 -31.18 3.62
C LEU A 351 -14.93 -29.68 3.94
N GLU A 352 -16.06 -29.01 4.15
CA GLU A 352 -16.10 -27.61 4.59
C GLU A 352 -15.46 -27.45 5.97
N PHE A 353 -15.77 -28.33 6.92
CA PHE A 353 -15.16 -28.32 8.25
C PHE A 353 -13.64 -28.57 8.18
N LYS A 354 -13.20 -29.59 7.43
CA LYS A 354 -11.77 -29.87 7.21
C LYS A 354 -11.06 -28.70 6.55
N SER A 355 -11.68 -28.10 5.53
CA SER A 355 -11.17 -26.90 4.85
C SER A 355 -11.00 -25.74 5.83
N MET A 356 -11.99 -25.49 6.69
CA MET A 356 -11.92 -24.47 7.73
C MET A 356 -10.69 -24.68 8.63
N VAL A 357 -10.53 -25.88 9.20
CA VAL A 357 -9.39 -26.23 10.08
C VAL A 357 -8.05 -26.05 9.37
N THR A 358 -7.91 -26.55 8.13
CA THR A 358 -6.65 -26.41 7.37
C THR A 358 -6.35 -24.97 6.98
N SER A 359 -7.38 -24.21 6.59
CA SER A 359 -7.22 -22.82 6.14
C SER A 359 -6.83 -21.88 7.29
N ASP A 360 -7.34 -22.12 8.49
CA ASP A 360 -6.95 -21.41 9.71
C ASP A 360 -5.52 -21.74 10.10
N GLY A 361 -5.11 -23.00 10.00
CA GLY A 361 -3.72 -23.41 10.19
C GLY A 361 -2.75 -22.71 9.25
N ASP A 362 -3.05 -22.73 7.95
CA ASP A 362 -2.27 -22.04 6.92
C ASP A 362 -2.18 -20.55 7.18
N LYS A 363 -3.27 -19.94 7.65
CA LYS A 363 -3.30 -18.51 8.01
C LYS A 363 -2.38 -18.22 9.20
N ILE A 364 -2.40 -19.04 10.25
CA ILE A 364 -1.52 -18.91 11.41
C ILE A 364 -0.06 -19.07 11.00
N ILE A 365 0.28 -20.09 10.22
CA ILE A 365 1.65 -20.32 9.72
C ILE A 365 2.10 -19.13 8.85
N ARG A 366 1.24 -18.63 7.97
CA ARG A 366 1.54 -17.44 7.14
C ARG A 366 1.80 -16.21 8.00
N GLN A 367 1.02 -15.97 9.06
CA GLN A 367 1.23 -14.85 9.97
C GLN A 367 2.60 -14.93 10.67
N HIS A 368 3.02 -16.10 11.12
CA HIS A 368 4.33 -16.32 11.72
C HIS A 368 5.46 -16.02 10.71
N LYS A 369 5.33 -16.49 9.47
CA LYS A 369 6.29 -16.21 8.40
C LYS A 369 6.33 -14.72 8.01
N ILE A 370 5.18 -14.05 7.97
CA ILE A 370 5.10 -12.61 7.71
C ILE A 370 5.82 -11.83 8.81
N GLU A 371 5.62 -12.19 10.07
CA GLU A 371 6.22 -11.50 11.20
C GLU A 371 7.75 -11.65 11.20
N ILE A 372 8.29 -12.82 10.86
CA ILE A 372 9.75 -13.00 10.66
C ILE A 372 10.30 -11.93 9.72
N ILE A 373 9.71 -11.78 8.54
CA ILE A 373 10.17 -10.80 7.55
C ILE A 373 9.93 -9.38 8.05
N ASN A 374 8.80 -9.13 8.73
CA ASN A 374 8.44 -7.82 9.25
C ASN A 374 9.55 -7.26 10.16
N LYS A 375 10.08 -8.07 11.08
CA LYS A 375 11.15 -7.68 12.01
C LYS A 375 12.41 -7.18 11.29
N PHE A 376 12.78 -7.82 10.19
CA PHE A 376 13.91 -7.38 9.35
C PHE A 376 13.57 -6.15 8.51
N THR A 377 12.37 -6.10 7.91
CA THR A 377 11.98 -5.00 7.03
C THR A 377 11.85 -3.66 7.77
N ILE A 378 11.32 -3.64 9.00
CA ILE A 378 11.19 -2.42 9.80
C ILE A 378 12.56 -1.85 10.15
N ALA A 379 13.50 -2.70 10.58
CA ALA A 379 14.87 -2.28 10.84
C ALA A 379 15.54 -1.77 9.54
N LEU A 380 15.40 -2.48 8.43
CA LEU A 380 15.95 -2.08 7.14
C LEU A 380 15.37 -0.74 6.63
N SER A 381 14.10 -0.44 6.93
CA SER A 381 13.46 0.83 6.58
C SER A 381 14.22 2.03 7.14
N CYS A 382 14.84 1.93 8.32
CA CYS A 382 15.67 3.00 8.88
C CYS A 382 16.81 3.42 7.94
N LEU A 383 17.49 2.44 7.33
CA LEU A 383 18.55 2.69 6.35
C LEU A 383 18.00 3.25 5.04
N ILE A 384 16.91 2.65 4.53
CA ILE A 384 16.27 3.09 3.28
C ILE A 384 15.85 4.56 3.38
N PHE A 385 15.16 4.93 4.46
CA PHE A 385 14.71 6.30 4.67
C PHE A 385 15.85 7.29 4.87
N PHE A 386 16.95 6.90 5.51
CA PHE A 386 18.15 7.74 5.57
C PHE A 386 18.71 8.05 4.16
N PHE A 387 18.85 7.02 3.31
CA PHE A 387 19.35 7.19 1.93
C PHE A 387 18.35 7.84 0.97
N ILE A 388 17.11 8.04 1.39
CA ILE A 388 16.17 8.92 0.68
C ILE A 388 16.29 10.34 1.22
N GLY A 389 16.19 10.51 2.54
CA GLY A 389 16.12 11.80 3.23
C GLY A 389 17.39 12.63 3.11
N ALA A 390 18.56 12.07 3.37
CA ALA A 390 19.82 12.82 3.33
C ALA A 390 20.16 13.40 1.94
N PRO A 391 20.08 12.62 0.85
CA PRO A 391 20.23 13.14 -0.51
C PRO A 391 19.16 14.16 -0.90
N LEU A 392 17.89 13.94 -0.55
CA LEU A 392 16.81 14.89 -0.85
C LEU A 392 17.01 16.22 -0.13
N GLY A 393 17.39 16.19 1.15
CA GLY A 393 17.71 17.38 1.93
C GLY A 393 18.85 18.19 1.30
N ALA A 394 19.89 17.51 0.82
CA ALA A 394 21.01 18.15 0.12
C ALA A 394 20.62 18.80 -1.23
N ILE A 395 19.57 18.30 -1.89
CA ILE A 395 19.05 18.84 -3.16
C ILE A 395 18.11 20.02 -2.92
N ILE A 396 17.24 19.94 -1.91
CA ILE A 396 16.24 20.96 -1.58
C ILE A 396 16.92 22.09 -0.79
N ARG A 397 17.68 22.94 -1.50
CA ARG A 397 18.46 24.05 -0.92
C ARG A 397 17.62 25.28 -0.54
N LYS A 398 16.36 25.38 -1.01
CA LYS A 398 15.47 26.53 -0.81
C LYS A 398 14.04 26.04 -0.59
N GLY A 399 13.43 26.42 0.54
CA GLY A 399 12.05 26.04 0.86
C GLY A 399 11.56 26.30 2.30
N GLY A 400 12.40 26.85 3.19
CA GLY A 400 12.08 26.96 4.62
C GLY A 400 11.82 25.59 5.28
N LEU A 401 11.45 25.60 6.56
CA LEU A 401 11.22 24.36 7.33
C LEU A 401 10.07 23.49 6.77
N GLY A 402 9.16 24.04 5.97
CA GLY A 402 7.95 23.35 5.51
C GLY A 402 8.16 22.36 4.36
N VAL A 403 8.99 22.69 3.35
CA VAL A 403 9.22 21.81 2.19
C VAL A 403 9.86 20.46 2.59
N PRO A 404 10.84 20.42 3.51
CA PRO A 404 11.33 19.18 4.11
C PRO A 404 10.24 18.26 4.66
N ILE A 405 9.32 18.84 5.43
CA ILE A 405 8.24 18.10 6.09
C ILE A 405 7.29 17.54 5.04
N ILE A 406 6.81 18.35 4.10
CA ILE A 406 5.89 17.91 3.05
C ILE A 406 6.49 16.77 2.22
N THR A 407 7.77 16.89 1.88
CA THR A 407 8.45 15.88 1.06
C THR A 407 8.64 14.56 1.82
N SER A 408 9.01 14.62 3.11
CA SER A 408 9.12 13.42 3.95
C SER A 408 7.77 12.73 4.15
N VAL A 409 6.69 13.49 4.39
CA VAL A 409 5.33 12.96 4.48
C VAL A 409 4.90 12.27 3.18
N ALA A 410 5.17 12.87 2.01
CA ALA A 410 4.85 12.26 0.73
C ALA A 410 5.57 10.92 0.51
N VAL A 411 6.88 10.87 0.79
CA VAL A 411 7.67 9.63 0.70
C VAL A 411 7.14 8.58 1.68
N PHE A 412 6.78 8.99 2.90
CA PHE A 412 6.24 8.10 3.92
C PHE A 412 4.86 7.54 3.54
N ILE A 413 3.98 8.36 2.94
CA ILE A 413 2.68 7.90 2.42
C ILE A 413 2.89 6.82 1.35
N VAL A 414 3.82 7.02 0.42
CA VAL A 414 4.14 6.01 -0.61
C VAL A 414 4.64 4.72 0.04
N TYR A 415 5.57 4.80 0.99
CA TYR A 415 6.03 3.64 1.76
C TYR A 415 4.85 2.91 2.44
N TYR A 416 4.00 3.65 3.16
CA TYR A 416 2.90 3.07 3.93
C TYR A 416 1.86 2.39 3.03
N ILE A 417 1.54 2.99 1.87
CA ILE A 417 0.64 2.38 0.89
C ILE A 417 1.23 1.07 0.36
N LEU A 418 2.51 1.07 -0.03
CA LEU A 418 3.17 -0.12 -0.57
C LEU A 418 3.28 -1.24 0.48
N ASP A 419 3.73 -0.93 1.69
CA ASP A 419 3.89 -1.93 2.76
C ASP A 419 2.54 -2.51 3.20
N ASN A 420 1.50 -1.69 3.39
CA ASN A 420 0.18 -2.21 3.77
C ASN A 420 -0.49 -3.03 2.67
N THR A 421 -0.34 -2.61 1.40
CA THR A 421 -0.88 -3.37 0.27
C THR A 421 -0.17 -4.72 0.17
N GLY A 422 1.16 -4.73 0.28
CA GLY A 422 1.97 -5.93 0.33
C GLY A 422 1.61 -6.87 1.49
N TYR A 423 1.44 -6.31 2.69
CA TYR A 423 1.01 -7.04 3.89
C TYR A 423 -0.38 -7.67 3.71
N ARG A 424 -1.35 -6.92 3.18
CA ARG A 424 -2.71 -7.44 2.93
C ARG A 424 -2.70 -8.60 1.93
N MET A 425 -1.97 -8.47 0.82
CA MET A 425 -1.86 -9.53 -0.19
C MET A 425 -1.15 -10.78 0.34
N ALA A 426 -0.09 -10.63 1.14
CA ALA A 426 0.61 -11.74 1.78
C ALA A 426 -0.27 -12.45 2.82
N ARG A 427 -1.00 -11.69 3.64
CA ARG A 427 -1.89 -12.23 4.68
C ARG A 427 -3.06 -13.03 4.09
N GLN A 428 -3.60 -12.58 2.95
CA GLN A 428 -4.68 -13.28 2.25
C GLN A 428 -4.18 -14.50 1.45
N GLY A 429 -2.87 -14.61 1.18
CA GLY A 429 -2.28 -15.70 0.39
C GLY A 429 -2.44 -15.54 -1.11
N ALA A 430 -2.83 -14.34 -1.57
CA ALA A 430 -2.84 -14.05 -2.99
C ALA A 430 -1.42 -14.11 -3.57
N TRP A 431 -0.43 -13.60 -2.82
CA TRP A 431 0.97 -13.47 -3.24
C TRP A 431 1.90 -14.17 -2.24
N THR A 432 3.06 -14.63 -2.73
CA THR A 432 4.11 -15.22 -1.87
C THR A 432 4.55 -14.21 -0.81
N ILE A 433 4.71 -14.68 0.44
CA ILE A 433 4.99 -13.85 1.62
C ILE A 433 6.21 -12.92 1.44
N TRP A 434 7.32 -13.45 0.91
CA TRP A 434 8.54 -12.67 0.67
C TRP A 434 8.34 -11.58 -0.38
N PHE A 435 7.54 -11.85 -1.42
CA PHE A 435 7.20 -10.84 -2.42
C PHE A 435 6.31 -9.76 -1.80
N GLY A 436 5.27 -10.15 -1.07
CA GLY A 436 4.33 -9.22 -0.45
C GLY A 436 5.01 -8.23 0.51
N LYS A 437 5.80 -8.73 1.47
CA LYS A 437 6.55 -7.86 2.40
C LYS A 437 7.79 -7.21 1.78
N GLY A 438 8.35 -7.80 0.73
CA GLY A 438 9.48 -7.23 -0.02
C GLY A 438 9.11 -6.11 -1.00
N LEU A 439 7.81 -5.89 -1.25
CA LEU A 439 7.32 -4.93 -2.25
C LEU A 439 7.79 -3.49 -1.98
N SER A 440 7.68 -3.04 -0.73
CA SER A 440 8.10 -1.69 -0.35
C SER A 440 9.63 -1.49 -0.49
N PRO A 441 10.50 -2.34 0.09
CA PRO A 441 11.95 -2.28 -0.15
C PRO A 441 12.34 -2.38 -1.63
N ALA A 442 11.66 -3.23 -2.41
CA ALA A 442 11.95 -3.43 -3.83
C ALA A 442 11.75 -2.15 -4.67
N VAL A 443 10.83 -1.28 -4.29
CA VAL A 443 10.59 0.03 -4.94
C VAL A 443 11.49 1.12 -4.35
N LEU A 444 11.64 1.16 -3.04
CA LEU A 444 12.34 2.24 -2.35
C LEU A 444 13.85 2.14 -2.43
N ILE A 445 14.45 0.94 -2.43
CA ILE A 445 15.91 0.78 -2.54
C ILE A 445 16.44 1.34 -3.87
N PRO A 446 15.90 0.98 -5.05
CA PRO A 446 16.32 1.59 -6.32
C PRO A 446 16.12 3.11 -6.33
N THR A 447 15.03 3.58 -5.73
CA THR A 447 14.74 5.02 -5.62
C THR A 447 15.78 5.73 -4.74
N ALA A 448 16.13 5.16 -3.58
CA ALA A 448 17.15 5.67 -2.68
C ALA A 448 18.52 5.74 -3.37
N ILE A 449 18.90 4.66 -4.09
CA ILE A 449 20.16 4.62 -4.85
C ILE A 449 20.15 5.69 -5.95
N PHE A 450 19.07 5.82 -6.71
CA PHE A 450 18.93 6.80 -7.78
C PHE A 450 19.04 8.24 -7.26
N ILE A 451 18.33 8.58 -6.18
CA ILE A 451 18.38 9.92 -5.58
C ILE A 451 19.77 10.19 -4.99
N THR A 452 20.36 9.22 -4.31
CA THR A 452 21.74 9.33 -3.79
C THR A 452 22.75 9.61 -4.91
N TYR A 453 22.67 8.85 -6.01
CA TYR A 453 23.53 9.06 -7.18
C TYR A 453 23.34 10.46 -7.79
N LYS A 454 22.09 10.91 -7.93
CA LYS A 454 21.80 12.23 -8.48
C LYS A 454 22.24 13.38 -7.58
N ALA A 455 22.07 13.27 -6.27
CA ALA A 455 22.52 14.27 -5.30
C ALA A 455 24.05 14.44 -5.33
N ASN A 456 24.78 13.35 -5.60
CA ASN A 456 26.23 13.39 -5.72
C ASN A 456 26.70 14.12 -6.99
N ASN A 457 25.94 14.00 -8.09
CA ASN A 457 26.27 14.61 -9.38
C ASN A 457 25.70 16.02 -9.59
N ASP A 458 25.28 16.69 -8.51
CA ASP A 458 24.69 18.06 -8.47
C ASP A 458 23.61 18.33 -9.54
N SER A 459 22.98 17.27 -10.03
CA SER A 459 21.92 17.37 -11.03
C SER A 459 20.63 17.73 -10.32
N ALA A 460 20.01 18.85 -10.69
CA ALA A 460 18.69 19.22 -10.20
C ALA A 460 17.65 18.15 -10.60
N VAL A 461 17.35 17.23 -9.67
CA VAL A 461 16.38 16.13 -9.85
C VAL A 461 14.96 16.66 -10.10
N PHE A 462 14.70 17.92 -9.75
CA PHE A 462 13.42 18.58 -9.91
C PHE A 462 13.53 19.89 -10.69
N ASN A 463 14.22 19.88 -11.83
CA ASN A 463 13.97 20.94 -12.80
C ASN A 463 12.61 20.67 -13.46
N LEU A 464 11.54 21.18 -12.84
CA LEU A 464 10.16 21.08 -13.32
C LEU A 464 10.05 21.50 -14.79
N ASP A 465 10.89 22.43 -15.24
CA ASP A 465 10.92 22.88 -16.63
C ASP A 465 11.60 21.85 -17.55
N ALA A 466 12.63 21.14 -17.09
CA ALA A 466 13.23 20.03 -17.84
C ALA A 466 12.26 18.84 -17.98
N TYR A 467 11.47 18.53 -16.93
CA TYR A 467 10.43 17.49 -17.03
C TYR A 467 9.24 17.95 -17.85
N LYS A 468 8.79 19.21 -17.72
CA LYS A 468 7.77 19.80 -18.61
C LYS A 468 8.24 19.79 -20.04
N ASP A 469 9.50 20.10 -20.32
CA ASP A 469 10.05 20.10 -21.66
C ASP A 469 10.27 18.68 -22.18
N LEU A 470 10.71 17.74 -21.35
CA LEU A 470 10.73 16.31 -21.69
C LEU A 470 9.32 15.80 -22.01
N PHE A 471 8.33 16.14 -21.18
CA PHE A 471 6.93 15.76 -21.36
C PHE A 471 6.33 16.42 -22.62
N ARG A 472 6.60 17.71 -22.84
CA ARG A 472 6.21 18.44 -24.06
C ARG A 472 6.87 17.84 -25.30
N ARG A 473 8.15 17.46 -25.24
CA ARG A 473 8.88 16.79 -26.32
C ARG A 473 8.35 15.37 -26.56
N MET A 474 7.98 14.65 -25.50
CA MET A 474 7.47 13.27 -25.54
C MET A 474 6.06 13.22 -26.17
N PHE A 475 5.17 14.14 -25.78
CA PHE A 475 3.78 14.23 -26.28
C PHE A 475 3.59 15.18 -27.48
N GLY A 476 4.67 15.83 -27.95
CA GLY A 476 4.63 16.72 -29.12
C GLY A 476 3.88 18.04 -28.91
N LEU A 477 3.77 18.50 -27.67
CA LEU A 477 3.16 19.79 -27.31
C LEU A 477 4.06 20.96 -27.81
N ARG A 478 3.45 22.11 -28.13
CA ARG A 478 4.16 23.28 -28.70
C ARG A 478 5.11 23.90 -27.67
N ILE A 479 6.37 24.04 -28.05
CA ILE A 479 7.33 24.91 -27.34
C ILE A 479 7.11 26.31 -27.94
N LYS A 480 6.70 27.28 -27.13
CA LYS A 480 6.58 28.67 -27.58
C LYS A 480 7.99 29.28 -27.57
N ARG A 481 8.39 29.94 -28.66
CA ARG A 481 9.62 30.74 -28.70
C ARG A 481 9.49 31.88 -27.68
N ALA A 482 10.58 32.25 -27.01
CA ALA A 482 10.60 33.47 -26.20
C ALA A 482 10.41 34.67 -27.14
N THR A 483 9.49 35.57 -26.80
CA THR A 483 9.21 36.77 -27.61
C THR A 483 10.48 37.61 -27.73
N ILE A 484 10.94 37.87 -28.96
CA ILE A 484 12.08 38.74 -29.22
C ILE A 484 11.58 40.17 -29.11
N ALA A 485 11.98 40.86 -28.05
CA ALA A 485 11.70 42.27 -27.81
C ALA A 485 12.69 43.16 -28.57
N SER A 486 12.29 44.39 -28.89
CA SER A 486 13.21 45.37 -29.49
C SER A 486 14.37 45.63 -28.54
N LYS A 487 15.60 45.46 -29.03
CA LYS A 487 16.80 45.80 -28.24
C LYS A 487 16.89 47.32 -28.08
N GLU A 488 17.22 47.77 -26.87
CA GLU A 488 17.40 49.20 -26.58
C GLU A 488 18.68 49.77 -27.23
N VAL A 489 19.68 48.91 -27.48
CA VAL A 489 20.94 49.26 -28.15
C VAL A 489 21.22 48.24 -29.26
N ILE A 490 21.41 48.74 -30.48
CA ILE A 490 21.76 47.95 -31.67
C ILE A 490 23.21 48.29 -32.03
N ILE A 491 24.09 47.28 -32.03
CA ILE A 491 25.54 47.44 -32.29
C ILE A 491 25.85 47.31 -33.78
N THR A 492 25.07 46.49 -34.51
CA THR A 492 25.20 46.23 -35.95
C THR A 492 23.83 46.31 -36.60
N ASP A 493 23.71 47.10 -37.67
CA ASP A 493 22.49 47.14 -38.47
C ASP A 493 22.32 45.81 -39.25
N PRO A 494 21.09 45.28 -39.36
CA PRO A 494 20.85 44.02 -40.05
C PRO A 494 20.98 44.13 -41.57
N ASP A 495 21.47 43.08 -42.22
CA ASP A 495 21.59 42.96 -43.67
C ASP A 495 20.26 42.50 -44.28
N TYR A 496 19.35 43.47 -44.48
CA TYR A 496 18.04 43.19 -45.05
C TYR A 496 18.10 42.55 -46.46
N THR A 497 19.11 42.87 -47.27
CA THR A 497 19.25 42.33 -48.62
C THR A 497 19.68 40.88 -48.60
N GLY A 498 20.73 40.56 -47.84
CA GLY A 498 21.19 39.17 -47.65
C GLY A 498 20.14 38.30 -46.99
N ASP A 499 19.46 38.80 -45.95
CA ASP A 499 18.37 38.08 -45.29
C ASP A 499 17.21 37.79 -46.24
N ALA A 500 16.82 38.74 -47.10
CA ALA A 500 15.75 38.52 -48.07
C ALA A 500 16.11 37.44 -49.11
N GLU A 501 17.37 37.38 -49.55
CA GLU A 501 17.86 36.33 -50.46
C GLU A 501 17.84 34.96 -49.79
N ILE A 502 18.32 34.85 -48.54
CA ILE A 502 18.29 33.61 -47.76
C ILE A 502 16.84 33.12 -47.59
N LEU A 503 15.91 34.02 -47.23
CA LEU A 503 14.50 33.68 -47.09
C LEU A 503 13.85 33.21 -48.40
N GLN A 504 14.25 33.76 -49.55
CA GLN A 504 13.78 33.31 -50.87
C GLN A 504 14.32 31.91 -51.23
N GLN A 505 15.60 31.66 -50.96
CA GLN A 505 16.20 30.35 -51.15
C GLN A 505 15.53 29.31 -50.25
N MET A 506 15.23 29.66 -49.00
CA MET A 506 14.47 28.81 -48.08
C MET A 506 13.08 28.48 -48.62
N ASN A 507 12.33 29.44 -49.15
CA ASN A 507 11.01 29.16 -49.74
C ASN A 507 11.08 28.13 -50.88
N THR A 508 12.10 28.23 -51.73
CA THR A 508 12.34 27.27 -52.81
C THR A 508 12.65 25.87 -52.27
N ARG A 509 13.46 25.78 -51.21
CA ARG A 509 13.79 24.51 -50.54
C ARG A 509 12.56 23.89 -49.84
N ILE A 510 11.69 24.71 -49.24
CA ILE A 510 10.44 24.25 -48.61
C ILE A 510 9.53 23.59 -49.65
N GLU A 511 9.34 24.22 -50.81
CA GLU A 511 8.53 23.67 -51.90
C GLU A 511 9.10 22.35 -52.44
N GLN A 512 10.42 22.30 -52.66
CA GLN A 512 11.11 21.06 -53.06
C GLN A 512 10.96 19.96 -51.99
N TYR A 513 11.05 20.30 -50.72
CA TYR A 513 10.92 19.34 -49.63
C TYR A 513 9.49 18.79 -49.52
N GLU A 514 8.47 19.64 -49.64
CA GLU A 514 7.05 19.24 -49.61
C GLU A 514 6.69 18.30 -50.76
N THR A 515 7.18 18.57 -51.97
CA THR A 515 6.92 17.72 -53.16
C THR A 515 7.56 16.34 -53.05
N VAL A 516 8.78 16.24 -52.52
CA VAL A 516 9.51 14.96 -52.40
C VAL A 516 8.99 14.09 -51.25
N HIS A 517 8.62 14.69 -50.11
CA HIS A 517 8.37 13.93 -48.87
C HIS A 517 6.88 13.71 -48.53
N ASN A 518 5.95 14.41 -49.19
CA ASN A 518 4.49 14.31 -48.97
C ASN A 518 4.11 14.16 -47.48
N LEU A 519 4.35 15.23 -46.71
CA LEU A 519 4.29 15.25 -45.25
C LEU A 519 2.89 14.98 -44.65
N LYS A 520 1.83 15.04 -45.46
CA LYS A 520 0.45 14.70 -45.06
C LYS A 520 0.21 13.20 -44.91
N SER A 521 0.96 12.38 -45.67
CA SER A 521 0.79 10.93 -45.68
C SER A 521 1.44 10.25 -44.46
N PRO A 522 0.86 9.14 -43.95
CA PRO A 522 1.49 8.36 -42.89
C PRO A 522 2.84 7.80 -43.36
N PRO A 523 3.88 7.81 -42.51
CA PRO A 523 5.19 7.30 -42.90
C PRO A 523 5.14 5.79 -43.14
N ASN A 524 5.94 5.30 -44.08
CA ASN A 524 6.06 3.87 -44.34
C ASN A 524 6.81 3.20 -43.18
N VAL A 525 6.17 2.22 -42.51
CA VAL A 525 6.67 1.54 -41.31
C VAL A 525 8.07 0.93 -41.52
N ILE A 526 8.30 0.31 -42.68
CA ILE A 526 9.58 -0.35 -42.99
C ILE A 526 10.68 0.70 -43.15
N LYS A 527 10.39 1.81 -43.84
CA LYS A 527 11.36 2.90 -44.00
C LYS A 527 11.61 3.64 -42.68
N ALA A 528 10.59 3.77 -41.83
CA ALA A 528 10.66 4.50 -40.56
C ALA A 528 11.49 3.77 -39.48
N PHE A 529 11.41 2.44 -39.41
CA PHE A 529 12.10 1.66 -38.36
C PHE A 529 13.35 0.92 -38.86
N PHE A 530 13.41 0.51 -40.14
CA PHE A 530 14.42 -0.45 -40.61
C PHE A 530 15.41 0.09 -41.66
N LYS A 531 15.10 1.19 -42.37
CA LYS A 531 16.02 1.80 -43.36
C LYS A 531 16.56 3.15 -42.87
N TYR A 532 17.89 3.26 -42.74
CA TYR A 532 18.54 4.52 -42.41
C TYR A 532 18.61 5.42 -43.65
N LYS A 533 18.02 6.62 -43.57
CA LYS A 533 18.26 7.73 -44.50
C LYS A 533 18.52 9.00 -43.68
N PRO A 534 19.71 9.63 -43.79
CA PRO A 534 19.93 10.93 -43.18
C PRO A 534 19.11 11.99 -43.91
N ASP A 535 18.38 12.81 -43.16
CA ASP A 535 17.66 13.98 -43.66
C ASP A 535 18.15 15.18 -42.84
N HIS A 536 18.98 16.01 -43.47
CA HIS A 536 19.56 17.20 -42.87
C HIS A 536 18.94 18.49 -43.44
N GLU A 537 17.94 18.38 -44.34
CA GLU A 537 17.36 19.55 -45.00
C GLU A 537 16.64 20.45 -44.02
N ILE A 538 15.83 19.88 -43.12
CA ILE A 538 15.13 20.63 -42.07
C ILE A 538 16.09 21.15 -40.99
N GLU A 539 17.23 20.49 -40.80
CA GLU A 539 18.28 20.93 -39.87
C GLU A 539 18.94 22.20 -40.39
N GLN A 540 19.38 22.17 -41.64
CA GLN A 540 19.93 23.33 -42.33
C GLN A 540 18.92 24.47 -42.44
N LEU A 541 17.66 24.17 -42.79
CA LEU A 541 16.61 25.18 -42.87
C LEU A 541 16.33 25.83 -41.50
N SER A 542 16.43 25.07 -40.41
CA SER A 542 16.31 25.63 -39.07
C SER A 542 17.52 26.49 -38.70
N GLU A 543 18.75 26.10 -39.06
CA GLU A 543 19.96 26.89 -38.81
C GLU A 543 19.93 28.21 -39.57
N ASP A 544 19.54 28.18 -40.85
CA ASP A 544 19.42 29.37 -41.69
C ASP A 544 18.31 30.29 -41.17
N LEU A 545 17.17 29.73 -40.73
CA LEU A 545 16.10 30.50 -40.09
C LEU A 545 16.59 31.20 -38.82
N GLU A 546 17.35 30.52 -37.95
CA GLU A 546 17.87 31.14 -36.73
C GLU A 546 18.92 32.22 -37.01
N LYS A 547 19.74 32.06 -38.06
CA LYS A 547 20.67 33.12 -38.50
C LYS A 547 19.92 34.39 -38.90
N VAL A 548 18.92 34.26 -39.77
CA VAL A 548 18.08 35.38 -40.23
C VAL A 548 17.30 36.01 -39.06
N ILE A 549 16.76 35.20 -38.15
CA ILE A 549 16.06 35.71 -36.96
C ILE A 549 17.00 36.48 -36.04
N ASN A 550 18.23 36.01 -35.85
CA ASN A 550 19.22 36.69 -35.00
C ASN A 550 19.67 38.02 -35.60
N ASP A 551 19.85 38.09 -36.93
CA ASP A 551 20.23 39.33 -37.59
C ASP A 551 19.07 40.32 -37.61
N LEU A 552 17.91 39.95 -38.17
CA LEU A 552 16.72 40.79 -38.18
C LEU A 552 16.18 41.10 -36.78
N GLY A 553 16.55 40.35 -35.74
CA GLY A 553 16.26 40.68 -34.34
C GLY A 553 16.92 41.99 -33.87
N ASN A 554 17.90 42.49 -34.62
CA ASN A 554 18.51 43.81 -34.44
C ASN A 554 17.78 44.93 -35.20
N THR A 555 16.66 44.65 -35.87
CA THR A 555 15.91 45.69 -36.60
C THR A 555 15.16 46.65 -35.66
N ARG A 556 15.05 47.92 -36.09
CA ARG A 556 14.16 48.92 -35.47
C ARG A 556 12.72 48.85 -35.99
N ASP A 557 12.44 48.08 -37.05
CA ASP A 557 11.11 47.98 -37.64
C ASP A 557 10.20 47.06 -36.81
N ARG A 558 9.20 47.66 -36.16
CA ARG A 558 8.20 46.94 -35.36
C ARG A 558 7.43 45.88 -36.15
N PHE A 559 7.22 46.09 -37.46
CA PHE A 559 6.53 45.10 -38.29
C PHE A 559 7.39 43.86 -38.53
N ILE A 560 8.68 44.04 -38.84
CA ILE A 560 9.63 42.92 -39.01
C ILE A 560 9.78 42.14 -37.70
N LEU A 561 9.91 42.84 -36.56
CA LEU A 561 9.90 42.20 -35.23
C LEU A 561 8.60 41.43 -34.96
N SER A 562 7.45 41.96 -35.39
CA SER A 562 6.17 41.26 -35.25
C SER A 562 6.08 40.00 -36.12
N TYR A 563 6.67 40.00 -37.31
CA TYR A 563 6.70 38.85 -38.21
C TYR A 563 7.64 37.77 -37.71
N ILE A 564 8.84 38.13 -37.25
CA ILE A 564 9.81 37.19 -36.70
C ILE A 564 9.26 36.44 -35.48
N ASN A 565 8.48 37.13 -34.66
CA ASN A 565 7.81 36.52 -33.50
C ASN A 565 6.71 35.50 -33.91
N ARG A 566 6.32 35.40 -35.19
CA ARG A 566 5.40 34.37 -35.69
C ARG A 566 6.11 33.08 -36.09
N TYR A 567 7.44 33.06 -36.22
CA TYR A 567 8.16 31.85 -36.62
C TYR A 567 8.06 30.74 -35.55
N PRO A 568 7.63 29.52 -35.95
CA PRO A 568 7.61 28.37 -35.04
C PRO A 568 9.02 27.88 -34.73
N VAL A 569 9.17 27.19 -33.59
CA VAL A 569 10.39 26.41 -33.31
C VAL A 569 10.28 25.05 -33.99
N LEU A 570 11.15 24.79 -34.97
CA LEU A 570 11.14 23.56 -35.77
C LEU A 570 11.67 22.37 -34.96
N ALA A 571 10.94 21.24 -35.05
CA ALA A 571 11.38 19.97 -34.49
C ALA A 571 12.19 19.17 -35.52
N VAL A 572 13.47 19.52 -35.65
CA VAL A 572 14.37 19.11 -36.74
C VAL A 572 14.44 17.60 -36.99
N LYS A 573 14.52 16.77 -35.95
CA LYS A 573 14.74 15.30 -36.12
C LYS A 573 13.53 14.43 -35.77
N ALA A 574 12.44 15.03 -35.29
CA ALA A 574 11.31 14.31 -34.70
C ALA A 574 10.35 13.68 -35.74
N HIS A 575 10.44 14.11 -37.00
CA HIS A 575 9.53 13.73 -38.08
C HIS A 575 10.05 12.57 -38.95
N THR A 576 11.34 12.25 -38.88
CA THR A 576 11.97 11.20 -39.69
C THR A 576 12.16 9.87 -38.94
N ARG A 577 12.49 9.91 -37.65
CA ARG A 577 12.81 8.68 -36.87
C ARG A 577 12.50 8.78 -35.37
N PRO A 578 12.24 7.64 -34.69
CA PRO A 578 12.08 7.62 -33.23
C PRO A 578 13.40 7.87 -32.50
N PHE A 579 14.48 7.21 -32.93
CA PHE A 579 15.83 7.31 -32.37
C PHE A 579 16.90 7.37 -33.48
N GLU A 580 18.09 7.90 -33.15
CA GLU A 580 19.23 7.93 -34.07
C GLU A 580 19.96 6.57 -34.19
N SER A 581 19.90 5.76 -33.13
CA SER A 581 20.55 4.45 -33.10
C SER A 581 19.68 3.38 -33.79
N LYS A 582 20.25 2.67 -34.76
CA LYS A 582 19.61 1.57 -35.50
C LYS A 582 19.03 0.50 -34.57
N TRP A 583 19.78 0.11 -33.53
CA TRP A 583 19.35 -0.92 -32.59
C TRP A 583 18.15 -0.48 -31.74
N LYS A 584 18.11 0.79 -31.31
CA LYS A 584 16.98 1.33 -30.53
C LYS A 584 15.68 1.38 -31.35
N ASN A 585 15.77 1.66 -32.66
CA ASN A 585 14.60 1.63 -33.55
C ASN A 585 14.09 0.20 -33.77
N ILE A 586 14.99 -0.77 -33.93
CA ILE A 586 14.61 -2.19 -34.06
C ILE A 586 13.96 -2.70 -32.77
N ALA A 587 14.56 -2.39 -31.60
CA ALA A 587 13.98 -2.76 -30.30
C ALA A 587 12.60 -2.13 -30.08
N ALA A 588 12.41 -0.86 -30.44
CA ALA A 588 11.12 -0.19 -30.37
C ALA A 588 10.09 -0.81 -31.33
N ALA A 589 10.50 -1.33 -32.48
CA ALA A 589 9.62 -2.03 -33.41
C ALA A 589 9.18 -3.41 -32.91
N ILE A 590 10.05 -4.12 -32.16
CA ILE A 590 9.76 -5.45 -31.58
C ILE A 590 8.78 -5.32 -30.41
N ILE A 591 8.92 -4.29 -29.57
CA ILE A 591 8.02 -4.03 -28.44
C ILE A 591 6.75 -3.34 -28.97
N ILE A 592 5.74 -4.14 -29.32
CA ILE A 592 4.51 -3.68 -30.02
C ILE A 592 3.88 -2.41 -29.39
N PRO A 593 3.67 -2.30 -28.06
CA PRO A 593 3.11 -1.09 -27.47
C PRO A 593 3.99 0.16 -27.68
N ALA A 594 5.31 -0.01 -27.60
CA ALA A 594 6.27 1.08 -27.83
C ALA A 594 6.35 1.46 -29.32
N GLY A 595 6.33 0.48 -30.22
CA GLY A 595 6.38 0.69 -31.67
C GLY A 595 5.19 1.50 -32.19
N ILE A 596 3.97 1.13 -31.75
CA ILE A 596 2.73 1.88 -32.07
C ILE A 596 2.81 3.31 -31.54
N PHE A 597 3.26 3.49 -30.29
CA PHE A 597 3.42 4.82 -29.70
C PHE A 597 4.36 5.71 -30.52
N PHE A 598 5.55 5.20 -30.87
CA PHE A 598 6.53 5.97 -31.65
C PHE A 598 6.11 6.23 -33.10
N TYR A 599 5.35 5.31 -33.71
CA TYR A 599 4.79 5.49 -35.05
C TYR A 599 3.74 6.61 -35.08
N CYS A 600 2.78 6.58 -34.15
CA CYS A 600 1.77 7.62 -34.00
C CYS A 600 2.41 8.98 -33.67
N ARG A 601 3.44 8.99 -32.82
CA ARG A 601 4.23 10.19 -32.51
C ARG A 601 4.85 10.78 -33.78
N MET A 602 5.54 9.96 -34.57
CA MET A 602 6.21 10.41 -35.80
C MET A 602 5.21 11.01 -36.80
N TRP A 603 4.08 10.33 -37.03
CA TRP A 603 3.06 10.83 -37.95
C TRP A 603 2.51 12.19 -37.51
N ARG A 604 2.24 12.37 -36.21
CA ARG A 604 1.83 13.65 -35.64
C ARG A 604 2.87 14.75 -35.86
N PHE A 605 4.16 14.43 -35.75
CA PHE A 605 5.23 15.39 -36.02
C PHE A 605 5.39 15.73 -37.52
N ARG A 606 5.10 14.81 -38.46
CA ARG A 606 5.07 15.12 -39.90
C ARG A 606 3.97 16.12 -40.25
N ILE A 607 2.75 15.90 -39.74
CA ILE A 607 1.62 16.83 -39.90
C ILE A 607 1.92 18.19 -39.27
N ARG A 608 2.61 18.19 -38.12
CA ARG A 608 3.05 19.42 -37.46
C ARG A 608 4.07 20.18 -38.31
N LEU A 609 5.08 19.49 -38.83
CA LEU A 609 6.11 20.09 -39.68
C LEU A 609 5.50 20.74 -40.93
N ASP A 610 4.56 20.07 -41.60
CA ASP A 610 3.82 20.60 -42.75
C ASP A 610 3.05 21.91 -42.45
N ARG A 611 2.51 22.04 -41.23
CA ARG A 611 1.89 23.30 -40.79
C ARG A 611 2.94 24.36 -40.47
N ASP A 612 4.02 23.97 -39.82
CA ASP A 612 5.09 24.88 -39.41
C ASP A 612 5.83 25.45 -40.66
N LEU A 613 6.11 24.63 -41.68
CA LEU A 613 6.70 25.03 -42.96
C LEU A 613 5.81 26.02 -43.72
N ARG A 614 4.48 25.81 -43.73
CA ARG A 614 3.55 26.77 -44.34
C ARG A 614 3.50 28.12 -43.62
N VAL A 615 3.63 28.12 -42.29
CA VAL A 615 3.75 29.36 -41.51
C VAL A 615 5.05 30.07 -41.83
N ILE A 616 6.17 29.34 -41.92
CA ILE A 616 7.47 29.90 -42.31
C ILE A 616 7.38 30.50 -43.71
N TYR A 617 6.89 29.75 -44.70
CA TYR A 617 6.76 30.23 -46.08
C TYR A 617 5.95 31.54 -46.18
N LYS A 618 4.80 31.60 -45.49
CA LYS A 618 3.98 32.81 -45.44
C LYS A 618 4.71 33.98 -44.77
N THR A 619 5.36 33.72 -43.64
CA THR A 619 6.06 34.75 -42.86
C THR A 619 7.31 35.26 -43.60
N ASN A 620 8.03 34.39 -44.29
CA ASN A 620 9.14 34.73 -45.18
C ASN A 620 8.67 35.74 -46.24
N ASN A 621 7.55 35.46 -46.91
CA ASN A 621 6.98 36.36 -47.92
C ASN A 621 6.55 37.72 -47.33
N ASP A 622 5.95 37.74 -46.13
CA ASP A 622 5.58 38.98 -45.44
C ASP A 622 6.84 39.83 -45.13
N VAL A 623 7.93 39.20 -44.66
CA VAL A 623 9.21 39.86 -44.36
C VAL A 623 9.88 40.37 -45.64
N ILE A 624 10.00 39.54 -46.69
CA ILE A 624 10.59 39.92 -47.98
C ILE A 624 9.83 41.10 -48.60
N THR A 625 8.50 41.07 -48.57
CA THR A 625 7.66 42.16 -49.10
C THR A 625 7.92 43.45 -48.33
N ARG A 626 8.01 43.38 -46.99
CA ARG A 626 8.30 44.54 -46.13
C ARG A 626 9.69 45.12 -46.39
N ILE A 627 10.70 44.27 -46.56
CA ILE A 627 12.07 44.69 -46.90
C ILE A 627 12.09 45.41 -48.25
N ARG A 628 11.44 44.85 -49.27
CA ARG A 628 11.36 45.46 -50.62
C ARG A 628 10.61 46.79 -50.66
N THR A 629 9.58 46.96 -49.83
CA THR A 629 8.87 48.25 -49.71
C THR A 629 9.68 49.34 -49.01
N LYS A 630 10.78 48.98 -48.34
CA LYS A 630 11.64 49.91 -47.59
C LYS A 630 12.88 50.35 -48.40
N GLY A 631 13.24 49.60 -49.43
CA GLY A 631 14.35 49.88 -50.35
C GLY A 631 13.94 50.69 -51.60
N LYS A 632 12.67 51.08 -51.71
CA LYS A 632 12.17 52.11 -52.62
C LYS A 632 11.82 53.34 -51.80
#